data_AF-A0A8S0FQZ0-F1
#
_entry.id   AF-A0A8S0FQZ0-F1
#
_cell.length_a   1.000
_cell.length_b   1.000
_cell.length_c   1.000
_cell.angle_alpha   90.00
_cell.angle_beta   90.00
_cell.angle_gamma   90.00
#
_symmetry.space_group_name_H-M   'P 1'
#
loop_
_entity.id
_entity.type
_entity.pdbx_description
1 polymer ?
#
loop_
_entity_poly.entity_id
_entity_poly.type
_entity_poly.pdbx_seq_one_letter_code
_entity_poly.pdbx_strand_id
1 'polypeptide(L)'
;MCAKAYDTGWGGVVFKTIGFFIANEVSPRFDHLVKEDTGFIGFKNMEQIAEHPLEENLAALRRLKEDYPDKVLIASIMGENEQQWEELARLVQEAGADMIECNFSCPQMTSHAMGSDVGQSPELVEKYCRAVKRGSTLPMLAKIILCGPDAEYW
;
A
#
# COMPACT_ATOMS: atom_id res chain seq x y z
N MET A 1 9.08 13.33 1.72
CA MET A 1 8.46 13.23 3.06
C MET A 1 9.12 12.15 3.92
N CYS A 2 9.32 10.93 3.42
CA CYS A 2 9.93 9.83 4.18
C CYS A 2 11.30 10.16 4.80
N ALA A 3 12.22 10.75 4.04
CA ALA A 3 13.53 11.18 4.56
C ALA A 3 13.40 12.12 5.78
N LYS A 4 12.53 13.13 5.68
CA LYS A 4 12.24 14.04 6.80
C LYS A 4 11.66 13.30 8.02
N ALA A 5 10.84 12.26 7.82
CA ALA A 5 10.36 11.44 8.94
C ALA A 5 11.54 10.74 9.64
N TYR A 6 12.47 10.15 8.89
CA TYR A 6 13.70 9.56 9.44
C TYR A 6 14.58 10.58 10.16
N ASP A 7 14.78 11.78 9.58
CA ASP A 7 15.53 12.87 10.20
C ASP A 7 14.94 13.30 11.55
N THR A 8 13.62 13.23 11.68
CA THR A 8 12.89 13.54 12.92
C THR A 8 12.81 12.37 13.90
N GLY A 9 13.50 11.26 13.63
CA GLY A 9 13.66 10.14 14.57
C GLY A 9 12.68 8.99 14.40
N TRP A 10 11.87 8.95 13.32
CA TRP A 10 10.98 7.80 13.08
C TRP A 10 11.78 6.51 12.87
N GLY A 11 11.28 5.39 13.41
CA GLY A 11 11.94 4.09 13.32
C GLY A 11 11.77 3.39 11.96
N GLY A 12 10.68 3.70 11.26
CA GLY A 12 10.35 3.12 9.97
C GLY A 12 9.22 3.86 9.27
N VAL A 13 9.03 3.60 7.99
CA VAL A 13 7.91 4.12 7.21
C VAL A 13 7.27 3.02 6.36
N VAL A 14 5.97 3.15 6.12
CA VAL A 14 5.29 2.47 5.02
C VAL A 14 5.19 3.46 3.87
N PHE A 15 5.81 3.11 2.75
CA PHE A 15 5.74 3.93 1.55
C PHE A 15 4.32 3.91 0.97
N LYS A 16 3.89 4.98 0.30
CA LYS A 16 2.57 5.04 -0.36
C LYS A 16 2.42 3.84 -1.29
N THR A 17 1.23 3.27 -1.38
CA THR A 17 0.98 2.12 -2.25
C THR A 17 1.39 2.42 -3.69
N ILE A 18 2.25 1.58 -4.27
CA ILE A 18 2.72 1.69 -5.65
C ILE A 18 2.22 0.51 -6.49
N GLY A 19 2.12 0.72 -7.79
CA GLY A 19 1.66 -0.30 -8.74
C GLY A 19 1.95 0.15 -10.17
N PHE A 20 1.50 -0.66 -11.14
CA PHE A 20 1.59 -0.31 -12.56
C PHE A 20 0.50 0.67 -13.01
N PHE A 21 -0.56 0.79 -12.22
CA PHE A 21 -1.64 1.74 -12.46
C PHE A 21 -1.18 3.16 -12.11
N ILE A 22 -1.50 4.14 -12.97
CA ILE A 22 -1.30 5.56 -12.69
C ILE A 22 -2.67 6.16 -12.44
N ALA A 23 -2.90 6.59 -11.20
CA ALA A 23 -4.18 7.18 -10.78
C ALA A 23 -4.41 8.55 -11.42
N ASN A 24 -5.62 8.78 -11.94
CA ASN A 24 -6.07 10.11 -12.33
C ASN A 24 -6.84 10.71 -11.15
N GLU A 25 -6.12 11.37 -10.27
CA GLU A 25 -6.64 11.90 -9.01
C GLU A 25 -7.62 13.06 -9.21
N VAL A 26 -8.54 13.19 -8.25
CA VAL A 26 -9.53 14.27 -8.22
C VAL A 26 -9.19 15.30 -7.15
N SER A 27 -9.77 16.49 -7.28
CA SER A 27 -9.73 17.52 -6.25
C SER A 27 -11.08 18.26 -6.19
N PRO A 28 -11.70 18.43 -5.01
CA PRO A 28 -11.20 18.03 -3.69
C PRO A 28 -11.32 16.52 -3.43
N ARG A 29 -10.32 15.91 -2.80
CA ARG A 29 -10.30 14.48 -2.42
C ARG A 29 -10.12 14.22 -0.92
N PHE A 30 -10.00 15.27 -0.13
CA PHE A 30 -9.81 15.21 1.31
C PHE A 30 -10.82 16.11 2.01
N ASP A 31 -11.39 15.61 3.09
CA ASP A 31 -12.29 16.38 3.94
C ASP A 31 -12.27 15.82 5.36
N HIS A 32 -12.69 16.62 6.33
CA HIS A 32 -12.73 16.25 7.74
C HIS A 32 -14.17 16.05 8.19
N LEU A 33 -14.34 15.23 9.21
CA LEU A 33 -15.62 15.01 9.86
C LEU A 33 -15.72 15.91 11.08
N VAL A 34 -16.89 16.54 11.22
CA VAL A 34 -17.26 17.36 12.38
C VAL A 34 -18.46 16.73 13.08
N LYS A 35 -18.56 16.89 14.39
CA LYS A 35 -19.73 16.47 15.16
C LYS A 35 -20.04 17.48 16.24
N GLU A 36 -21.21 18.10 16.14
CA GLU A 36 -21.67 19.14 17.08
C GLU A 36 -20.58 20.20 17.28
N ASP A 37 -20.17 20.45 18.51
CA ASP A 37 -19.12 21.43 18.86
C ASP A 37 -17.69 20.86 18.73
N THR A 38 -17.53 19.61 18.28
CA THR A 38 -16.21 18.98 18.05
C THR A 38 -15.78 19.17 16.60
N GLY A 39 -14.83 20.09 16.40
CA GLY A 39 -14.36 20.51 15.07
C GLY A 39 -13.51 19.50 14.29
N PHE A 40 -13.07 18.38 14.88
CA PHE A 40 -12.40 17.30 14.14
C PHE A 40 -12.62 15.96 14.85
N ILE A 41 -13.37 15.07 14.22
CA ILE A 41 -13.62 13.71 14.73
C ILE A 41 -13.12 12.61 13.79
N GLY A 42 -12.68 12.97 12.60
CA GLY A 42 -12.21 12.00 11.62
C GLY A 42 -11.84 12.64 10.29
N PHE A 43 -11.32 11.80 9.41
CA PHE A 43 -10.86 12.19 8.09
C PHE A 43 -11.47 11.24 7.07
N LYS A 44 -11.97 11.80 5.96
CA LYS A 44 -12.41 11.02 4.81
C LYS A 44 -11.57 11.40 3.60
N ASN A 45 -11.25 10.41 2.78
CA ASN A 45 -10.48 10.62 1.57
C ASN A 45 -11.02 9.77 0.41
N MET A 46 -10.78 10.25 -0.80
CA MET A 46 -11.00 9.52 -2.05
C MET A 46 -9.68 9.32 -2.80
N GLU A 47 -8.55 9.37 -2.10
CA GLU A 47 -7.23 9.21 -2.71
C GLU A 47 -6.99 7.74 -3.06
N GLN A 48 -6.35 7.51 -4.21
CA GLN A 48 -5.99 6.20 -4.73
C GLN A 48 -4.54 5.86 -4.35
N ILE A 49 -3.80 5.19 -5.25
CA ILE A 49 -2.40 4.82 -5.07
C ILE A 49 -1.45 5.99 -5.38
N ALA A 50 -0.13 5.78 -5.37
CA ALA A 50 0.83 6.82 -5.71
C ALA A 50 0.58 7.38 -7.12
N GLU A 51 0.69 8.71 -7.26
CA GLU A 51 0.49 9.44 -8.53
C GLU A 51 1.69 9.29 -9.47
N HIS A 52 2.87 8.98 -8.92
CA HIS A 52 4.11 8.85 -9.69
C HIS A 52 4.21 7.51 -10.42
N PRO A 53 4.86 7.45 -11.59
CA PRO A 53 5.19 6.20 -12.26
C PRO A 53 5.97 5.24 -11.36
N LEU A 54 5.84 3.94 -11.62
CA LEU A 54 6.47 2.90 -10.81
C LEU A 54 8.00 3.08 -10.72
N GLU A 55 8.66 3.42 -11.83
CA GLU A 55 10.11 3.58 -11.90
C GLU A 55 10.61 4.72 -11.00
N GLU A 56 9.86 5.83 -10.94
CA GLU A 56 10.17 6.97 -10.07
C GLU A 56 10.05 6.56 -8.60
N ASN A 57 8.99 5.85 -8.24
CA ASN A 57 8.82 5.35 -6.89
C ASN A 57 9.91 4.34 -6.49
N LEU A 58 10.28 3.41 -7.39
CA LEU A 58 11.37 2.46 -7.14
C LEU A 58 12.72 3.16 -6.97
N ALA A 59 12.98 4.23 -7.74
CA ALA A 59 14.17 5.07 -7.54
C ALA A 59 14.15 5.78 -6.19
N ALA A 60 12.97 6.27 -5.75
CA ALA A 60 12.81 6.88 -4.44
C ALA A 60 13.04 5.87 -3.29
N LEU A 61 12.57 4.63 -3.43
CA LEU A 61 12.83 3.55 -2.46
C LEU A 61 14.33 3.24 -2.34
N ARG A 62 15.02 3.08 -3.48
CA ARG A 62 16.48 2.85 -3.51
C ARG A 62 17.23 3.96 -2.79
N ARG A 63 16.93 5.20 -3.15
CA ARG A 63 17.56 6.36 -2.53
C ARG A 63 17.30 6.44 -1.02
N LEU A 64 16.05 6.18 -0.59
CA LEU A 64 15.73 6.15 0.84
C LEU A 64 16.53 5.07 1.58
N LYS A 65 16.73 3.90 0.98
CA LYS A 65 17.51 2.84 1.63
C LYS A 65 19.01 3.11 1.60
N GLU A 66 19.53 3.71 0.54
CA GLU A 66 20.93 4.17 0.46
C GLU A 66 21.23 5.25 1.51
N ASP A 67 20.37 6.26 1.63
CA ASP A 67 20.54 7.38 2.56
C ASP A 67 20.29 6.95 4.03
N TYR A 68 19.45 5.94 4.26
CA TYR A 68 19.02 5.49 5.60
C TYR A 68 19.06 3.96 5.75
N PRO A 69 20.24 3.31 5.68
CA PRO A 69 20.36 1.85 5.65
C PRO A 69 19.82 1.15 6.90
N ASP A 70 19.89 1.80 8.06
CA ASP A 70 19.45 1.25 9.35
C ASP A 70 17.96 1.50 9.65
N LYS A 71 17.24 2.18 8.76
CA LYS A 71 15.81 2.47 8.93
C LYS A 71 14.95 1.44 8.20
N VAL A 72 13.80 1.12 8.81
CA VAL A 72 12.84 0.16 8.25
C VAL A 72 12.02 0.81 7.15
N LEU A 73 12.16 0.30 5.93
CA LEU A 73 11.39 0.72 4.76
C LEU A 73 10.43 -0.39 4.33
N ILE A 74 9.12 -0.17 4.52
CA ILE A 74 8.08 -1.09 4.06
C ILE A 74 7.51 -0.56 2.75
N ALA A 75 7.56 -1.36 1.68
CA ALA A 75 6.93 -1.00 0.41
C ALA A 75 5.48 -1.49 0.39
N SER A 76 4.52 -0.56 0.33
CA SER A 76 3.12 -0.91 0.05
C SER A 76 2.94 -1.10 -1.44
N ILE A 77 2.39 -2.24 -1.86
CA ILE A 77 2.19 -2.58 -3.28
C ILE A 77 0.74 -2.97 -3.55
N MET A 78 0.30 -2.74 -4.78
CA MET A 78 -0.98 -3.21 -5.30
C MET A 78 -0.86 -3.57 -6.78
N GLY A 79 -1.17 -4.82 -7.12
CA GLY A 79 -1.24 -5.32 -8.48
C GLY A 79 -2.65 -5.72 -8.90
N GLU A 80 -2.88 -5.83 -10.20
CA GLU A 80 -4.19 -6.20 -10.75
C GLU A 80 -4.37 -7.72 -10.94
N ASN A 81 -3.27 -8.46 -11.06
CA ASN A 81 -3.23 -9.89 -11.28
C ASN A 81 -1.98 -10.51 -10.64
N GLU A 82 -1.91 -11.84 -10.56
CA GLU A 82 -0.79 -12.54 -9.90
C GLU A 82 0.57 -12.16 -10.48
N GLN A 83 0.66 -11.99 -11.80
CA GLN A 83 1.90 -11.63 -12.47
C GLN A 83 2.39 -10.25 -12.02
N GLN A 84 1.48 -9.27 -11.92
CA GLN A 84 1.83 -7.95 -11.41
C GLN A 84 2.21 -7.98 -9.92
N TRP A 85 1.50 -8.74 -9.08
CA TRP A 85 1.85 -8.88 -7.66
C TRP A 85 3.23 -9.50 -7.45
N GLU A 86 3.53 -10.57 -8.21
CA GLU A 86 4.82 -11.25 -8.19
C GLU A 86 5.94 -10.31 -8.67
N GLU A 87 5.72 -9.59 -9.77
CA GLU A 87 6.70 -8.67 -10.31
C GLU A 87 6.93 -7.45 -9.40
N LEU A 88 5.87 -6.84 -8.86
CA LEU A 88 6.00 -5.75 -7.90
C LEU A 88 6.80 -6.19 -6.66
N ALA A 89 6.53 -7.38 -6.14
CA ALA A 89 7.28 -7.93 -5.01
C ALA A 89 8.78 -8.08 -5.30
N ARG A 90 9.12 -8.59 -6.50
CA ARG A 90 10.51 -8.67 -6.97
C ARG A 90 11.14 -7.29 -7.06
N LEU A 91 10.47 -6.34 -7.70
CA LEU A 91 10.99 -4.99 -7.94
C LEU A 91 11.23 -4.21 -6.65
N VAL A 92 10.32 -4.28 -5.67
CA VAL A 92 10.51 -3.56 -4.39
C VAL A 92 11.58 -4.21 -3.52
N GLN A 93 11.74 -5.53 -3.60
CA GLN A 93 12.87 -6.21 -2.96
C GLN A 93 14.20 -5.76 -3.55
N GLU A 94 14.31 -5.69 -4.88
CA GLU A 94 15.49 -5.17 -5.57
C GLU A 94 15.71 -3.67 -5.32
N ALA A 95 14.66 -2.93 -4.99
CA ALA A 95 14.75 -1.54 -4.58
C ALA A 95 15.20 -1.34 -3.12
N GLY A 96 15.39 -2.43 -2.36
CA GLY A 96 15.91 -2.39 -0.99
C GLY A 96 14.84 -2.26 0.09
N ALA A 97 13.57 -2.59 -0.18
CA ALA A 97 12.56 -2.69 0.86
C ALA A 97 12.93 -3.78 1.89
N ASP A 98 12.64 -3.53 3.17
CA ASP A 98 12.85 -4.49 4.25
C ASP A 98 11.64 -5.43 4.42
N MET A 99 10.44 -4.95 4.06
CA MET A 99 9.18 -5.68 4.13
C MET A 99 8.21 -5.21 3.04
N ILE A 100 7.20 -6.02 2.77
CA ILE A 100 6.13 -5.73 1.80
C ILE A 100 4.79 -5.59 2.54
N GLU A 101 4.03 -4.53 2.27
CA GLU A 101 2.61 -4.42 2.62
C GLU A 101 1.77 -4.69 1.38
N CYS A 102 0.95 -5.73 1.42
CA CYS A 102 -0.02 -6.04 0.36
C CYS A 102 -1.31 -5.26 0.63
N ASN A 103 -1.58 -4.24 -0.18
CA ASN A 103 -2.81 -3.45 -0.05
C ASN A 103 -3.98 -4.16 -0.74
N PHE A 104 -4.82 -4.85 0.05
CA PHE A 104 -6.07 -5.49 -0.40
C PHE A 104 -7.31 -4.66 -0.09
N SER A 105 -7.15 -3.36 0.20
CA SER A 105 -8.19 -2.54 0.79
C SER A 105 -8.78 -1.47 -0.12
N CYS A 106 -8.21 -1.21 -1.31
CA CYS A 106 -8.59 -0.06 -2.15
C CYS A 106 -10.01 -0.22 -2.75
N PRO A 107 -11.03 0.55 -2.31
CA PRO A 107 -12.41 0.34 -2.75
C PRO A 107 -12.75 1.02 -4.10
N GLN A 108 -11.79 1.76 -4.68
CA GLN A 108 -12.01 2.61 -5.85
C GLN A 108 -11.62 1.95 -7.19
N MET A 109 -11.14 0.70 -7.17
CA MET A 109 -10.78 -0.04 -8.38
C MET A 109 -11.95 -0.92 -8.81
N THR A 110 -12.67 -0.48 -9.84
CA THR A 110 -13.99 -1.02 -10.25
C THR A 110 -13.92 -2.25 -11.18
N SER A 111 -12.86 -3.07 -11.13
CA SER A 111 -12.88 -4.38 -11.80
C SER A 111 -13.19 -5.46 -10.76
N HIS A 112 -14.07 -6.41 -11.11
CA HIS A 112 -14.61 -7.49 -10.27
C HIS A 112 -13.58 -8.49 -9.68
N ALA A 113 -12.31 -8.10 -9.53
CA ALA A 113 -11.23 -8.90 -8.96
C ALA A 113 -10.13 -8.03 -8.32
N MET A 114 -10.43 -6.80 -7.92
CA MET A 114 -9.43 -5.87 -7.40
C MET A 114 -9.89 -5.11 -6.16
N GLY A 115 -8.94 -4.73 -5.31
CA GLY A 115 -9.21 -3.81 -4.21
C GLY A 115 -9.99 -4.43 -3.05
N SER A 116 -11.01 -3.73 -2.53
CA SER A 116 -11.79 -4.19 -1.37
C SER A 116 -12.45 -5.56 -1.55
N ASP A 117 -12.79 -5.93 -2.78
CA ASP A 117 -13.35 -7.25 -3.11
C ASP A 117 -12.33 -8.38 -2.85
N VAL A 118 -11.04 -8.09 -3.04
CA VAL A 118 -9.95 -9.01 -2.68
C VAL A 118 -9.84 -9.13 -1.17
N GLY A 119 -9.85 -8.01 -0.45
CA GLY A 119 -9.73 -8.00 1.02
C GLY A 119 -10.86 -8.70 1.77
N GLN A 120 -11.99 -8.98 1.10
CA GLN A 120 -13.13 -9.72 1.66
C GLN A 120 -13.16 -11.20 1.28
N SER A 121 -12.31 -11.68 0.35
CA SER A 121 -12.22 -13.09 -0.03
C SER A 121 -10.91 -13.70 0.50
N PRO A 122 -10.96 -14.59 1.50
CA PRO A 122 -9.79 -15.32 1.97
C PRO A 122 -9.04 -16.04 0.85
N GLU A 123 -9.75 -16.56 -0.16
CA GLU A 123 -9.14 -17.24 -1.31
C GLU A 123 -8.34 -16.28 -2.19
N LEU A 124 -8.86 -15.08 -2.46
CA LEU A 124 -8.14 -14.06 -3.23
C LEU A 124 -6.95 -13.52 -2.43
N VAL A 125 -7.11 -13.27 -1.13
CA VAL A 125 -6.01 -12.88 -0.24
C VAL A 125 -4.90 -13.94 -0.27
N GLU A 126 -5.24 -15.22 -0.11
CA GLU A 126 -4.26 -16.31 -0.17
C GLU A 126 -3.56 -16.36 -1.53
N LYS A 127 -4.33 -16.27 -2.63
CA LYS A 127 -3.82 -16.29 -4.00
C LYS A 127 -2.76 -15.21 -4.24
N TYR A 128 -3.06 -13.96 -3.89
CA TYR A 128 -2.11 -12.87 -4.11
C TYR A 128 -0.96 -12.88 -3.10
N CYS A 129 -1.19 -13.31 -1.86
CA CYS A 129 -0.11 -13.59 -0.91
C CYS A 129 0.88 -14.62 -1.45
N ARG A 130 0.40 -15.70 -2.07
CA ARG A 130 1.26 -16.70 -2.73
C ARG A 130 2.05 -16.09 -3.89
N ALA A 131 1.42 -15.24 -4.71
CA ALA A 131 2.11 -14.55 -5.80
C ALA A 131 3.25 -13.64 -5.29
N VAL A 132 2.99 -12.84 -4.25
CA VAL A 132 4.02 -12.01 -3.60
C VAL A 132 5.17 -12.86 -3.06
N LYS A 133 4.87 -14.02 -2.45
CA LYS A 133 5.91 -14.94 -1.95
C LYS A 133 6.72 -15.63 -3.05
N ARG A 134 6.19 -15.79 -4.27
CA ARG A 134 6.98 -16.24 -5.43
C ARG A 134 7.97 -15.17 -5.89
N GLY A 135 7.55 -13.90 -5.85
CA GLY A 135 8.37 -12.77 -6.30
C GLY A 135 9.38 -12.26 -5.28
N SER A 136 9.17 -12.53 -3.98
CA SER A 136 10.02 -12.01 -2.91
C SER A 136 10.16 -12.95 -1.70
N THR A 137 11.37 -13.00 -1.15
CA THR A 137 11.68 -13.67 0.12
C THR A 137 11.43 -12.80 1.35
N LEU A 138 11.17 -11.50 1.17
CA LEU A 138 10.91 -10.55 2.26
C LEU A 138 9.70 -10.95 3.12
N PRO A 139 9.68 -10.56 4.40
CA PRO A 139 8.46 -10.59 5.21
C PRO A 139 7.34 -9.76 4.54
N MET A 140 6.10 -10.24 4.63
CA MET A 140 4.94 -9.54 4.08
C MET A 140 3.81 -9.40 5.11
N LEU A 141 3.03 -8.32 4.97
CA LEU A 141 1.85 -8.02 5.76
C LEU A 141 0.65 -7.87 4.81
N ALA A 142 -0.47 -8.52 5.11
CA ALA A 142 -1.72 -8.33 4.38
C ALA A 142 -2.54 -7.21 5.04
N LYS A 143 -2.73 -6.10 4.32
CA LYS A 143 -3.59 -5.00 4.79
C LYS A 143 -5.01 -5.21 4.30
N ILE A 144 -5.88 -5.62 5.22
CA ILE A 144 -7.27 -5.98 4.96
C ILE A 144 -8.23 -4.84 5.29
N ILE A 145 -9.44 -4.91 4.71
CA ILE A 145 -10.55 -4.01 4.99
C ILE A 145 -11.32 -4.48 6.22
N LEU A 146 -11.74 -3.54 7.09
CA LEU A 146 -12.54 -3.85 8.29
C LEU A 146 -14.01 -4.19 7.95
N CYS A 147 -14.49 -3.74 6.79
CA CYS A 147 -15.85 -3.93 6.33
C CYS A 147 -15.94 -5.21 5.49
N GLY A 148 -16.36 -6.30 6.12
CA GLY A 148 -16.69 -7.57 5.47
C GLY A 148 -17.83 -8.25 6.22
N PRO A 149 -18.63 -9.12 5.59
CA PRO A 149 -19.76 -9.80 6.23
C PRO A 149 -19.32 -10.66 7.44
N ASP A 150 -18.06 -11.13 7.44
CA ASP A 150 -17.49 -11.97 8.49
C ASP A 150 -16.48 -11.24 9.40
N ALA A 151 -16.49 -9.90 9.42
CA ALA A 151 -15.59 -9.11 10.28
C ALA A 151 -15.82 -9.35 11.79
N GLU A 152 -16.88 -10.05 12.17
CA GLU A 152 -17.13 -10.52 13.54
C GLU A 152 -16.28 -11.74 13.95
N TYR A 153 -15.58 -12.39 13.01
CA TYR A 153 -14.82 -13.63 13.24
C TYR A 153 -13.29 -13.46 13.32
N TRP A 154 -12.80 -12.22 13.34
CA TRP A 154 -11.37 -11.88 13.48
C TRP A 154 -11.13 -11.01 14.72
#